data_AF-A0A3D1RS06-F1
#
_entry.id   AF-A0A3D1RS06-F1
#
_cell.length_a   1.000
_cell.length_b   1.000
_cell.length_c   1.000
_cell.angle_alpha   90.00
_cell.angle_beta   90.00
_cell.angle_gamma   90.00
#
_symmetry.space_group_name_H-M   'P 1'
#
loop_
_entity.id
_entity.type
_entity.pdbx_description
1 polymer ?
#
loop_
_entity_poly.entity_id
_entity_poly.type
_entity_poly.pdbx_seq_one_letter_code
_entity_poly.pdbx_strand_id
1 'polypeptide(L)' 'KSMDLLADNKYTFIVDKKANKTEIKNAIEHIFEVKVDRVNTLNLKSKPKRLGRFEGRTPSRKKAI' A
#
# COMPACT_ATOMS: atom_id res chain seq x y z
N LYS A 1 7.28 7.73 10.20
CA LYS A 1 6.53 8.01 8.94
C LYS A 1 5.10 7.50 8.93
N SER A 2 4.81 6.20 9.12
CA SER A 2 3.39 5.78 9.21
C SER A 2 2.72 6.37 10.45
N MET A 3 3.41 6.38 11.60
CA MET A 3 2.90 6.99 12.84
C MET A 3 2.66 8.50 12.70
N ASP A 4 3.59 9.21 12.09
CA ASP A 4 3.48 10.67 11.89
C ASP A 4 2.28 11.06 11.01
N LEU A 5 1.91 10.20 10.06
CA LEU A 5 0.76 10.42 9.17
C LEU A 5 -0.59 10.14 9.83
N LEU A 6 -0.63 9.44 10.97
CA LEU A 6 -1.87 9.19 11.70
C LEU A 6 -2.44 10.47 12.32
N ALA A 7 -1.58 11.40 12.74
CA ALA A 7 -2.01 12.71 13.23
C ALA A 7 -2.79 13.50 12.16
N ASP A 8 -2.47 13.27 10.88
CA ASP A 8 -3.15 13.85 9.72
C ASP A 8 -4.34 13.00 9.22
N ASN A 9 -4.76 11.96 9.96
CA ASN A 9 -5.75 10.96 9.52
C ASN A 9 -5.41 10.25 8.19
N LYS A 10 -4.11 10.11 7.87
CA LYS A 10 -3.64 9.42 6.67
C LYS A 10 -3.15 8.02 7.03
N TYR A 11 -3.74 7.02 6.40
CA TYR A 11 -3.43 5.61 6.65
C TYR A 11 -2.69 5.01 5.46
N THR A 12 -1.78 4.06 5.69
CA THR A 12 -1.00 3.44 4.62
C THR A 12 -1.32 1.96 4.48
N PHE A 13 -1.80 1.54 3.31
CA PHE A 13 -2.17 0.15 3.01
C PHE A 13 -1.23 -0.48 1.98
N ILE A 14 -1.07 -1.80 2.07
CA ILE A 14 -0.46 -2.60 1.02
C ILE A 14 -1.60 -3.19 0.20
N VAL A 15 -1.61 -2.90 -1.09
CA VAL A 15 -2.67 -3.32 -2.01
C VAL A 15 -2.09 -4.07 -3.21
N ASP A 16 -2.96 -4.78 -3.92
CA ASP A 16 -2.58 -5.46 -5.14
C ASP A 16 -2.12 -4.46 -6.22
N LYS A 17 -1.15 -4.89 -7.04
CA LYS A 17 -0.58 -4.06 -8.10
C LYS A 17 -1.55 -3.74 -9.23
N LYS A 18 -2.53 -4.60 -9.47
CA LYS A 18 -3.53 -4.42 -10.52
C LYS A 18 -4.70 -3.54 -10.06
N ALA A 19 -4.87 -3.33 -8.75
CA ALA A 19 -5.98 -2.57 -8.20
C ALA A 19 -5.96 -1.10 -8.61
N ASN A 20 -7.12 -0.58 -9.01
CA ASN A 20 -7.35 0.82 -9.37
C ASN A 20 -7.69 1.67 -8.13
N LYS A 21 -7.52 2.99 -8.22
CA LYS A 21 -7.82 3.89 -7.08
C LYS A 21 -9.29 3.84 -6.66
N THR A 22 -10.21 3.72 -7.61
CA THR A 22 -11.65 3.62 -7.35
C THR A 22 -12.00 2.34 -6.61
N GLU A 23 -11.42 1.20 -7.03
CA GLU A 23 -11.61 -0.09 -6.36
C GLU A 23 -11.08 -0.06 -4.93
N ILE A 24 -9.89 0.52 -4.73
CA ILE A 24 -9.29 0.66 -3.39
C ILE A 24 -10.16 1.55 -2.50
N LYS A 25 -10.67 2.66 -3.03
CA LYS A 25 -11.56 3.57 -2.30
C LYS A 25 -12.80 2.82 -1.82
N ASN A 26 -13.55 2.22 -2.74
CA ASN A 26 -14.78 1.51 -2.43
C ASN A 26 -14.52 0.38 -1.43
N ALA A 27 -13.47 -0.43 -1.62
CA ALA A 27 -13.13 -1.52 -0.72
C ALA A 27 -12.85 -1.04 0.72
N ILE A 28 -12.13 0.08 0.88
CA ILE A 28 -11.85 0.65 2.20
C ILE A 28 -13.12 1.20 2.84
N GLU A 29 -13.95 1.92 2.09
CA GLU A 29 -15.22 2.47 2.59
C GLU A 29 -16.18 1.35 3.03
N HIS A 30 -16.23 0.22 2.30
CA HIS A 30 -17.07 -0.92 2.66
C HIS A 30 -16.56 -1.73 3.84
N ILE A 31 -15.26 -2.00 3.93
CA ILE A 31 -14.69 -2.87 4.98
C ILE A 31 -14.63 -2.15 6.33
N PHE A 32 -14.31 -0.85 6.32
CA PHE A 32 -14.09 -0.08 7.53
C PHE A 32 -15.23 0.87 7.85
N GLU A 33 -16.26 0.96 7.00
CA GLU A 33 -17.43 1.84 7.18
C GLU A 33 -17.05 3.31 7.39
N VAL A 34 -15.95 3.74 6.76
CA VAL A 34 -15.45 5.12 6.82
C VAL A 34 -15.64 5.83 5.49
N LYS A 35 -15.58 7.16 5.50
CA LYS A 35 -15.57 7.99 4.29
C LYS A 35 -14.13 8.32 3.88
N VAL A 36 -13.78 8.09 2.61
CA VAL A 36 -12.43 8.35 2.09
C VAL A 36 -12.42 9.57 1.20
N ASP A 37 -11.64 10.59 1.57
CA ASP A 37 -11.54 11.83 0.78
C ASP A 37 -10.75 11.61 -0.52
N ARG A 38 -9.55 11.02 -0.42
CA ARG A 38 -8.65 10.82 -1.56
C ARG A 38 -7.75 9.61 -1.34
N VAL A 39 -7.44 8.91 -2.42
CA VAL A 39 -6.48 7.80 -2.45
C VAL A 39 -5.28 8.12 -3.33
N ASN A 40 -4.08 7.97 -2.77
CA ASN A 40 -2.81 8.07 -3.46
C ASN A 40 -2.14 6.70 -3.53
N THR A 41 -1.72 6.28 -4.72
CA THR A 41 -1.06 4.99 -4.91
C THR A 41 0.35 5.16 -5.45
N LEU A 42 1.25 4.26 -5.06
CA LEU A 42 2.60 4.15 -5.60
C LEU A 42 3.03 2.68 -5.75
N ASN A 43 3.67 2.37 -6.87
CA ASN A 43 4.22 1.04 -7.12
C ASN A 43 5.64 0.96 -6.54
N LEU A 44 5.85 0.07 -5.56
CA LEU A 44 7.16 -0.17 -4.97
C LEU A 44 7.88 -1.29 -5.71
N LYS A 45 9.07 -0.98 -6.25
CA LYS A 45 9.97 -1.97 -6.83
C LYS A 45 10.42 -2.97 -5.77
N SER A 46 10.53 -4.23 -6.16
CA SER A 46 11.07 -5.29 -5.30
C SER A 46 12.50 -4.96 -4.89
N LYS A 47 12.84 -5.25 -3.62
CA LYS A 47 14.21 -5.07 -3.12
C LYS A 47 14.98 -6.38 -3.32
N PRO A 48 16.21 -6.34 -3.87
CA PRO A 48 17.06 -7.53 -3.89
C PRO A 48 17.38 -7.94 -2.44
N LYS A 49 17.38 -9.24 -2.20
CA LYS A 49 17.69 -9.87 -0.92
C LYS A 49 18.57 -11.08 -1.18
N ARG A 50 19.48 -11.36 -0.26
CA ARG A 50 20.40 -12.48 -0.35
C ARG A 50 20.26 -13.36 0.88
N LEU A 51 20.25 -14.66 0.67
CA LEU A 51 20.31 -15.68 1.72
C LEU A 51 21.49 -16.61 1.42
N GLY A 52 22.63 -16.35 2.07
CA GLY A 52 23.88 -17.06 1.79
C GLY A 52 24.30 -16.92 0.33
N ARG A 53 24.38 -18.05 -0.38
CA ARG A 53 24.74 -18.11 -1.82
C ARG A 53 23.60 -17.76 -2.77
N PHE A 54 22.36 -17.71 -2.29
CA PHE A 54 21.19 -17.48 -3.15
C PHE A 54 20.80 -16.01 -3.16
N GLU A 55 20.70 -15.45 -4.35
CA GLU A 55 20.18 -14.11 -4.59
C GLU A 55 18.73 -14.18 -5.06
N GLY A 56 17.88 -13.39 -4.43
CA GLY A 56 16.46 -13.29 -4.75
C GLY A 56 15.96 -11.87 -4.61
N ARG A 57 14.64 -11.70 -4.73
CA ARG A 57 13.99 -10.39 -4.56
C ARG A 57 12.75 -10.56 -3.71
N THR A 58 12.43 -9.53 -2.92
CA THR A 58 11.15 -9.50 -2.22
C THR A 58 9.99 -9.35 -3.19
N PRO A 59 8.77 -9.77 -2.83
CA PRO A 59 7.59 -9.42 -3.59
C PRO A 59 7.48 -7.91 -3.77
N SER A 60 7.15 -7.52 -4.99
CA SER A 60 6.84 -6.15 -5.33
C SER A 60 5.41 -5.83 -4.91
N ARG A 61 5.16 -4.63 -4.38
CA ARG A 61 3.87 -4.27 -3.80
C ARG A 61 3.41 -2.89 -4.27
N LYS A 62 2.11 -2.63 -4.24
CA LYS A 62 1.57 -1.27 -4.37
C LYS A 62 1.25 -0.75 -2.97
N LYS A 63 1.63 0.49 -2.69
CA LYS A 63 1.28 1.18 -1.45
C LYS A 63 0.19 2.18 -1.77
N ALA A 64 -0.88 2.16 -0.99
CA ALA A 64 -1.93 3.16 -1.00
C ALA A 64 -1.83 4.02 0.28
N ILE A 65 -2.07 5.32 0.16
CA ILE A 65 -2.18 6.30 1.24
C ILE A 65 -3.48 7.07 1.06
#